data_AF-F0GBR8-F1
#
_entry.id   AF-F0GBR8-F1
#
_cell.length_a   1.000
_cell.length_b   1.000
_cell.length_c   1.000
_cell.angle_alpha   90.00
_cell.angle_beta   90.00
_cell.angle_gamma   90.00
#
_symmetry.space_group_name_H-M   'P 1'
#
loop_
_entity.id
_entity.type
_entity.pdbx_description
1 polymer ?
#
loop_
_entity_poly.entity_id
_entity_poly.type
_entity_poly.pdbx_seq_one_letter_code
_entity_poly.pdbx_strand_id
1 'polypeptide(L)'
;MFLPYLSGERTPHNDPYAQGVFFGMTHATERAHLGYAVLEGVTLGLADGLDALHAAGVATDRLSLIGGGARSAFWAQLIADALNVRTRQHGG
;
A
#
# COMPACT_ATOMS: atom_id res chain seq x y z
N MET A 1 4.51 12.16 -0.98
CA MET A 1 4.76 10.71 -0.83
C MET A 1 4.82 10.36 0.65
N PHE A 2 4.33 9.19 1.04
CA PHE A 2 4.47 8.66 2.40
C PHE A 2 5.16 7.30 2.37
N LEU A 3 6.19 7.14 3.21
CA LEU A 3 6.80 5.83 3.49
C LEU A 3 6.16 5.26 4.77
N PRO A 4 5.54 4.07 4.74
CA PRO A 4 4.74 3.54 5.85
C PRO A 4 5.56 2.83 6.94
N TYR A 5 6.87 3.02 7.01
CA TYR A 5 7.80 2.27 7.86
C TYR A 5 7.81 2.76 9.31
N LEU A 6 6.63 2.91 9.92
CA LEU A 6 6.48 3.38 11.31
C LEU A 6 7.05 2.40 12.35
N SER A 7 7.40 1.18 11.95
CA SER A 7 7.91 0.13 12.82
C SER A 7 9.04 -0.67 12.13
N GLY A 8 9.85 0.00 11.31
CA GLY A 8 10.73 -0.65 10.36
C GLY A 8 9.98 -1.19 9.13
N GLU A 9 10.69 -1.90 8.26
CA GLU A 9 10.11 -2.60 7.11
C GLU A 9 10.67 -4.02 7.00
N ARG A 10 9.79 -4.99 6.83
CA ARG A 10 10.18 -6.40 6.69
C ARG A 10 10.39 -6.77 5.23
N THR A 11 9.43 -6.44 4.36
CA THR A 11 9.45 -6.84 2.95
C THR A 11 9.30 -5.58 2.10
N PRO A 12 10.19 -5.32 1.14
CA PRO A 12 11.29 -6.19 0.68
C PRO A 12 12.63 -5.94 1.39
N HIS A 13 12.71 -4.93 2.27
CA HIS A 13 14.00 -4.40 2.72
C HIS A 13 14.63 -5.08 3.94
N ASN A 14 13.84 -5.75 4.78
CA ASN A 14 14.28 -6.34 6.05
C ASN A 14 15.15 -5.40 6.91
N ASP A 15 14.68 -4.16 7.06
CA ASP A 15 15.35 -3.10 7.81
C ASP A 15 14.49 -2.72 9.04
N PRO A 16 14.87 -3.12 10.26
CA PRO A 16 14.15 -2.77 11.47
C PRO A 16 14.33 -1.30 11.88
N TYR A 17 15.27 -0.57 11.25
CA TYR A 17 15.56 0.84 11.55
C TYR A 17 14.95 1.80 10.53
N ALA A 18 14.29 1.30 9.48
CA ALA A 18 13.54 2.12 8.54
C ALA A 18 12.48 2.96 9.28
N GLN A 19 12.26 4.19 8.79
CA GLN A 19 11.39 5.17 9.45
C GLN A 19 10.28 5.64 8.51
N GLY A 20 9.12 5.97 9.09
CA GLY A 20 8.04 6.59 8.36
C GLY A 20 8.39 8.03 7.95
N VAL A 21 8.06 8.40 6.72
CA VAL A 21 8.43 9.71 6.15
C VAL A 21 7.27 10.28 5.35
N PHE A 22 6.91 11.55 5.60
CA PHE A 22 6.23 12.37 4.60
C PHE A 22 7.27 13.17 3.82
N PHE A 23 7.35 12.93 2.52
CA PHE A 23 8.28 13.61 1.64
C PHE A 23 7.53 14.54 0.66
N GLY A 24 8.09 15.75 0.47
CA GLY A 24 7.62 16.73 -0.52
C GLY A 24 6.47 17.65 -0.06
N MET A 25 6.30 17.85 1.25
CA MET A 25 5.27 18.77 1.77
C MET A 25 5.62 20.23 1.45
N THR A 26 4.58 21.02 1.17
CA THR A 26 4.67 22.49 0.99
C THR A 26 3.56 23.17 1.79
N HIS A 27 3.53 24.51 1.80
CA HIS A 27 2.44 25.26 2.42
C HIS A 27 1.05 24.96 1.80
N ALA A 28 0.98 24.43 0.58
CA ALA A 28 -0.27 24.03 -0.06
C ALA A 28 -0.74 22.63 0.37
N THR A 29 0.04 21.89 1.17
CA THR A 29 -0.32 20.53 1.58
C THR A 29 -1.42 20.55 2.64
N GLU A 30 -2.65 20.31 2.19
CA GLU A 30 -3.82 20.08 3.05
C GLU A 30 -3.85 18.69 3.72
N ARG A 31 -4.71 18.56 4.74
CA ARG A 31 -4.97 17.30 5.46
C ARG A 31 -5.43 16.17 4.53
N ALA A 32 -6.23 16.49 3.51
CA ALA A 32 -6.71 15.51 2.53
C ALA A 32 -5.54 14.88 1.74
N HIS A 33 -4.54 15.69 1.36
CA HIS A 33 -3.34 15.20 0.67
C HIS A 33 -2.54 14.24 1.55
N LEU A 34 -2.40 14.54 2.85
CA LEU A 34 -1.72 13.65 3.79
C LEU A 34 -2.48 12.33 3.97
N GLY A 35 -3.81 12.40 4.11
CA GLY A 35 -4.65 11.20 4.20
C GLY A 35 -4.53 10.31 2.97
N TYR A 36 -4.61 10.91 1.77
CA TYR A 36 -4.40 10.19 0.52
C TYR A 36 -2.99 9.60 0.42
N ALA A 37 -1.96 10.38 0.76
CA ALA A 37 -0.57 9.90 0.73
C ALA A 37 -0.35 8.67 1.62
N VAL A 38 -1.02 8.58 2.78
CA VAL A 38 -0.96 7.37 3.62
C VAL A 38 -1.56 6.16 2.91
N LEU A 39 -2.75 6.30 2.33
CA LEU A 39 -3.40 5.21 1.59
C LEU A 39 -2.55 4.75 0.40
N GLU A 40 -2.01 5.71 -0.36
CA GLU A 40 -1.13 5.46 -1.50
C GLU A 40 0.19 4.81 -1.06
N GLY A 41 0.85 5.33 -0.02
CA GLY A 41 2.12 4.78 0.47
C GLY A 41 2.01 3.34 0.97
N VAL A 42 0.94 2.99 1.69
CA VAL A 42 0.67 1.60 2.06
C VAL A 42 0.37 0.74 0.83
N THR A 43 -0.36 1.29 -0.16
CA THR A 43 -0.66 0.58 -1.40
C THR A 43 0.61 0.26 -2.20
N LEU A 44 1.55 1.18 -2.28
CA LEU A 44 2.84 0.96 -2.94
C LEU A 44 3.68 -0.10 -2.19
N GLY A 45 3.65 -0.11 -0.86
CA GLY A 45 4.27 -1.21 -0.10
C GLY A 45 3.65 -2.58 -0.38
N LEU A 46 2.33 -2.64 -0.66
CA LEU A 46 1.68 -3.88 -1.12
C LEU A 46 2.14 -4.28 -2.53
N ALA A 47 2.38 -3.31 -3.41
CA ALA A 47 2.94 -3.56 -4.74
C ALA A 47 4.36 -4.15 -4.64
N ASP A 48 5.22 -3.59 -3.78
CA ASP A 48 6.55 -4.15 -3.51
C ASP A 48 6.46 -5.60 -2.99
N GLY A 49 5.48 -5.89 -2.12
CA GLY A 49 5.20 -7.24 -1.64
C GLY A 49 4.76 -8.19 -2.75
N LEU A 50 3.92 -7.73 -3.68
CA LEU A 50 3.48 -8.51 -4.83
C LEU A 50 4.64 -8.79 -5.80
N ASP A 51 5.50 -7.80 -6.05
CA ASP A 51 6.68 -7.96 -6.88
C ASP A 51 7.67 -8.94 -6.26
N ALA A 52 7.83 -8.94 -4.94
CA ALA A 52 8.63 -9.94 -4.25
C ALA A 52 8.07 -11.37 -4.41
N LEU A 53 6.74 -11.54 -4.41
CA LEU A 53 6.09 -12.83 -4.68
C LEU A 53 6.29 -13.27 -6.14
N HIS A 54 6.14 -12.34 -7.09
CA HIS A 54 6.39 -12.60 -8.51
C HIS A 54 7.84 -13.03 -8.76
N ALA A 55 8.81 -12.35 -8.12
CA ALA A 55 10.22 -12.70 -8.19
C ALA A 55 10.51 -14.10 -7.61
N ALA A 56 9.70 -14.56 -6.66
CA ALA A 56 9.76 -15.93 -6.13
C ALA A 56 9.03 -16.97 -7.01
N GLY A 57 8.50 -16.58 -8.16
CA GLY A 57 7.83 -17.48 -9.13
C GLY A 57 6.35 -17.73 -8.86
N VAL A 58 5.72 -16.98 -7.95
CA VAL A 58 4.27 -17.08 -7.69
C VAL A 58 3.53 -16.23 -8.71
N ALA A 59 2.65 -16.82 -9.51
CA ALA A 59 1.76 -16.07 -10.40
C ALA A 59 0.45 -15.71 -9.69
N THR A 60 0.03 -14.45 -9.78
CA THR A 60 -1.21 -13.96 -9.16
C THR A 60 -2.10 -13.28 -10.19
N ASP A 61 -3.32 -13.79 -10.40
CA ASP A 61 -4.30 -13.23 -11.34
C ASP A 61 -5.43 -12.44 -10.64
N ARG A 62 -5.64 -12.73 -9.35
CA ARG A 62 -6.67 -12.12 -8.51
C ARG A 62 -6.21 -12.02 -7.06
N LEU A 63 -6.58 -10.92 -6.40
CA LEU A 63 -6.37 -10.72 -4.97
C LEU A 63 -7.70 -10.64 -4.22
N SER A 64 -7.73 -11.20 -3.02
CA SER A 64 -8.85 -11.02 -2.09
C SER A 64 -8.46 -10.00 -1.03
N LEU A 65 -9.25 -8.93 -0.91
CA LEU A 65 -9.08 -7.91 0.12
C LEU A 65 -9.95 -8.25 1.32
N ILE A 66 -9.33 -8.34 2.49
CA ILE A 66 -9.96 -8.64 3.78
C ILE A 66 -9.51 -7.62 4.85
N GLY A 67 -10.17 -7.62 6.01
CA GLY A 67 -9.84 -6.74 7.13
C GLY A 67 -10.39 -5.32 7.00
N GLY A 68 -10.02 -4.45 7.95
CA GLY A 68 -10.61 -3.11 8.07
C GLY A 68 -10.45 -2.22 6.84
N GLY A 69 -9.30 -2.29 6.15
CA GLY A 69 -9.02 -1.52 4.94
C GLY A 69 -9.90 -1.92 3.75
N ALA A 70 -10.32 -3.19 3.68
CA ALA A 70 -11.18 -3.71 2.61
C ALA A 70 -12.62 -3.15 2.66
N ARG A 71 -13.02 -2.51 3.77
CA ARG A 71 -14.32 -1.84 3.91
C ARG A 71 -14.40 -0.52 3.13
N SER A 72 -13.25 0.02 2.70
CA SER A 72 -13.18 1.23 1.89
C SER A 72 -13.16 0.88 0.40
N ALA A 73 -14.28 1.14 -0.29
CA ALA A 73 -14.37 0.94 -1.73
C ALA A 73 -13.31 1.76 -2.50
N PHE A 74 -13.03 2.98 -2.02
CA PHE A 74 -11.99 3.85 -2.59
C PHE A 74 -10.60 3.21 -2.49
N TRP A 75 -10.22 2.75 -1.30
CA TRP A 75 -8.89 2.18 -1.11
C TRP A 75 -8.72 0.85 -1.83
N ALA A 76 -9.77 0.03 -1.87
CA ALA A 76 -9.77 -1.19 -2.65
C ALA A 76 -9.56 -0.94 -4.15
N GLN A 77 -10.17 0.11 -4.72
CA GLN A 77 -9.93 0.50 -6.10
C GLN A 77 -8.49 0.98 -6.31
N LEU A 78 -7.96 1.82 -5.41
CA LEU A 78 -6.57 2.27 -5.45
C LEU A 78 -5.58 1.09 -5.44
N ILE A 79 -5.83 0.07 -4.63
CA ILE A 79 -5.01 -1.15 -4.60
C ILE A 79 -5.13 -1.91 -5.93
N ALA A 80 -6.34 -2.07 -6.47
CA ALA A 80 -6.54 -2.75 -7.75
C ALA A 80 -5.77 -2.07 -8.90
N ASP A 81 -5.81 -0.74 -8.93
CA ASP A 81 -5.15 0.07 -9.96
C ASP A 81 -3.62 -0.01 -9.82
N ALA A 82 -3.09 0.19 -8.60
CA ALA A 82 -1.65 0.20 -8.37
C ALA A 82 -0.99 -1.18 -8.60
N LEU A 83 -1.68 -2.27 -8.25
CA LEU A 83 -1.16 -3.62 -8.42
C LEU A 83 -1.50 -4.20 -9.81
N ASN A 84 -2.30 -3.50 -10.61
CA ASN A 84 -2.81 -3.96 -11.91
C ASN A 84 -3.44 -5.37 -11.85
N VAL A 85 -4.23 -5.64 -10.81
CA VAL A 85 -4.87 -6.94 -10.57
C VAL A 85 -6.33 -6.79 -10.18
N ARG A 86 -7.14 -7.78 -10.51
CA ARG A 86 -8.54 -7.81 -10.11
C ARG A 86 -8.67 -8.12 -8.62
N THR A 87 -9.24 -7.18 -7.86
CA THR A 87 -9.51 -7.38 -6.44
C THR A 87 -10.94 -7.87 -6.20
N ARG A 88 -11.11 -8.78 -5.23
CA ARG A 88 -12.42 -9.17 -4.66
C ARG A 88 -12.48 -8.69 -3.21
N GLN A 89 -13.44 -7.84 -2.88
CA GLN A 89 -13.72 -7.48 -1.50
C GLN A 89 -14.61 -8.54 -0.86
N HIS A 90 -14.29 -8.93 0.37
CA HIS A 90 -15.15 -9.78 1.18
C HIS A 90 -15.75 -8.93 2.30
N GLY A 91 -17.03 -8.61 2.17
CA GLY A 91 -17.77 -7.90 3.21
C GLY A 91 -17.97 -8.81 4.41
N GLY A 92 -17.58 -8.34 5.59
CA GLY A 92 -18.02 -8.90 6.87
C GLY A 92 -19.36 -8.32 7.30
#